data_AF-A0AAU1CMP8-F1
#
_entry.id   AF-A0AAU1CMP8-F1
#
_cell.length_a   1.000
_cell.length_b   1.000
_cell.length_c   1.000
_cell.angle_alpha   90.00
_cell.angle_beta   90.00
_cell.angle_gamma   90.00
#
_symmetry.space_group_name_H-M   'P 1'
#
loop_
_entity.id
_entity.type
_entity.pdbx_description
1 polymer ?
#
loop_
_entity_poly.entity_id
_entity_poly.type
_entity_poly.pdbx_seq_one_letter_code
_entity_poly.pdbx_strand_id
1 'polypeptide(L)' 'MEPTPSELLADLYGHDQDAHFDSKQLRDGMAHQIPPAQLDKFIAAVEETGDSTVDLETATSLLNGIH' A
#
# COMPACT_ATOMS: atom_id res chain seq x y z
N MET A 1 -13.85 -1.86 -15.74
CA MET A 1 -12.76 -2.65 -15.14
C MET A 1 -12.55 -2.08 -13.75
N GLU A 2 -12.50 -2.93 -12.73
CA GLU A 2 -12.16 -2.47 -11.39
C GLU A 2 -10.64 -2.25 -11.34
N PRO A 3 -10.16 -1.14 -10.74
CA PRO A 3 -8.74 -0.88 -10.65
C PRO A 3 -8.07 -1.94 -9.77
N THR A 4 -6.87 -2.36 -10.17
CA THR A 4 -6.08 -3.30 -9.39
C THR A 4 -5.55 -2.65 -8.12
N PRO A 5 -5.27 -3.43 -7.05
CA PRO A 5 -4.67 -2.90 -5.83
C PRO A 5 -3.40 -2.06 -6.07
N SER A 6 -2.59 -2.42 -7.07
CA SER A 6 -1.39 -1.68 -7.46
C SER A 6 -1.70 -0.34 -8.15
N GLU A 7 -2.76 -0.27 -8.96
CA GLU A 7 -3.23 1.01 -9.54
C GLU A 7 -3.76 1.95 -8.46
N LEU A 8 -4.39 1.40 -7.42
CA LEU A 8 -4.89 2.17 -6.27
C LEU A 8 -3.74 2.73 -5.43
N LEU A 9 -2.67 1.96 -5.23
CA LEU A 9 -1.44 2.48 -4.64
C LEU A 9 -0.83 3.59 -5.51
N ALA A 10 -0.75 3.38 -6.82
CA ALA A 10 -0.22 4.40 -7.73
C ALA A 10 -1.05 5.69 -7.69
N ASP A 11 -2.38 5.59 -7.55
CA ASP A 11 -3.27 6.76 -7.36
C ASP A 11 -3.02 7.45 -6.01
N LEU A 12 -2.83 6.68 -4.94
CA LEU A 12 -2.53 7.20 -3.59
C LEU A 12 -1.20 7.97 -3.53
N TYR A 13 -0.15 7.43 -4.17
CA TYR A 13 1.15 8.10 -4.26
C TYR A 13 1.15 9.23 -5.31
N GLY A 14 0.23 9.15 -6.27
CA GLY A 14 0.10 10.11 -7.35
C GLY A 14 1.31 10.08 -8.28
N HIS A 15 1.67 11.26 -8.80
CA HIS A 15 2.84 11.43 -9.67
C HIS A 15 4.16 11.55 -8.90
N ASP A 16 4.14 11.54 -7.57
CA ASP A 16 5.31 11.71 -6.74
C ASP A 16 5.90 10.35 -6.39
N GLN A 17 6.85 9.89 -7.20
CA GLN A 17 7.52 8.60 -6.99
C GLN A 17 8.47 8.61 -5.78
N ASP A 18 8.80 9.80 -5.28
CA ASP A 18 9.58 10.00 -4.06
C ASP A 18 8.69 10.13 -2.81
N ALA A 19 7.36 10.02 -2.96
CA ALA A 19 6.46 10.03 -1.82
C ALA A 19 6.66 8.75 -1.01
N HIS A 20 6.73 8.92 0.30
CA HIS A 20 6.82 7.82 1.25
C HIS A 20 5.63 7.93 2.19
N PHE A 21 4.91 6.82 2.37
CA PHE A 21 3.74 6.77 3.22
C PHE A 21 3.98 5.83 4.39
N ASP A 22 3.54 6.26 5.58
CA ASP A 22 3.51 5.39 6.74
C ASP A 22 2.34 4.39 6.67
N SER A 23 2.41 3.37 7.51
CA SER A 23 1.41 2.30 7.56
C SER A 23 -0.01 2.80 7.84
N LYS A 24 -0.18 3.91 8.57
CA LYS A 24 -1.50 4.50 8.82
C LYS A 24 -2.03 5.24 7.60
N GLN A 25 -1.19 6.00 6.90
CA GLN A 25 -1.62 6.69 5.68
C GLN A 25 -1.99 5.69 4.58
N LEU A 26 -1.21 4.61 4.43
CA LEU A 26 -1.54 3.50 3.54
C LEU A 26 -2.86 2.84 3.94
N ARG A 27 -3.07 2.61 5.23
CA ARG A 27 -4.32 2.03 5.75
C ARG A 27 -5.52 2.90 5.41
N ASP A 28 -5.42 4.21 5.63
CA ASP A 28 -6.52 5.15 5.38
C ASP A 28 -6.83 5.25 3.88
N GLY A 29 -5.78 5.39 3.05
CA GLY A 29 -5.93 5.48 1.59
C GLY A 29 -6.50 4.21 0.95
N MET A 30 -6.11 3.04 1.45
CA MET A 30 -6.55 1.76 0.91
C MET A 30 -7.79 1.15 1.60
N ALA A 31 -8.20 1.66 2.78
CA ALA A 31 -9.34 1.14 3.55
C ALA A 31 -10.65 1.05 2.75
N HIS A 32 -10.84 1.98 1.81
CA HIS A 32 -12.06 2.04 1.00
C HIS A 32 -11.93 1.29 -0.33
N GLN A 33 -10.75 0.76 -0.64
CA GLN A 33 -10.43 0.27 -1.98
C GLN A 33 -10.08 -1.22 -2.02
N ILE A 34 -9.63 -1.79 -0.90
CA ILE A 34 -9.39 -3.24 -0.77
C ILE A 34 -10.10 -3.83 0.46
N PRO A 35 -10.35 -5.15 0.48
CA PRO A 35 -10.96 -5.81 1.62
C PRO A 35 -10.14 -5.63 2.91
N PRO A 36 -10.77 -5.46 4.08
CA PRO A 36 -10.07 -5.26 5.35
C PRO A 36 -9.05 -6.36 5.66
N ALA A 37 -9.38 -7.63 5.36
CA ALA A 37 -8.47 -8.75 5.59
C ALA A 37 -7.21 -8.72 4.71
N GLN A 38 -7.31 -8.19 3.49
CA GLN A 38 -6.17 -8.01 2.59
C GLN A 38 -5.35 -6.78 3.02
N LEU A 39 -6.04 -5.72 3.46
CA LEU A 39 -5.39 -4.53 4.00
C LEU A 39 -4.60 -4.83 5.26
N ASP A 40 -5.15 -5.58 6.21
CA ASP A 40 -4.42 -5.94 7.43
C ASP A 40 -3.17 -6.77 7.12
N LYS A 41 -3.20 -7.66 6.12
CA LYS A 41 -2.01 -8.38 5.65
C LYS A 41 -0.99 -7.44 5.01
N PHE A 42 -1.44 -6.49 4.19
CA PHE A 42 -0.58 -5.50 3.56
C PHE A 42 0.12 -4.64 4.60
N ILE A 43 -0.64 -4.09 5.55
CA ILE A 43 -0.10 -3.25 6.62
C ILE A 43 0.87 -4.03 7.51
N ALA A 44 0.56 -5.28 7.86
CA ALA A 44 1.48 -6.13 8.60
C ALA A 44 2.80 -6.35 7.82
N ALA A 45 2.73 -6.54 6.50
CA ALA A 45 3.92 -6.69 5.67
C ALA A 45 4.75 -5.39 5.59
N VAL A 46 4.10 -4.22 5.56
CA VAL A 46 4.76 -2.92 5.65
C VAL A 46 5.43 -2.73 7.02
N GLU A 47 4.76 -3.12 8.11
CA GLU A 47 5.35 -3.02 9.45
C GLU A 47 6.52 -4.01 9.66
N GLU A 48 6.49 -5.15 8.99
CA GLU A 48 7.56 -6.16 9.03
C GLU A 48 8.86 -5.70 8.34
N THR A 49 8.79 -4.74 7.41
CA THR A 49 10.01 -4.16 6.80
C THR A 49 10.88 -3.44 7.83
N GLY A 50 10.27 -2.99 8.94
CA GLY A 50 10.93 -2.20 9.98
C GLY A 50 11.14 -0.73 9.60
N ASP A 51 10.69 -0.32 8.40
CA ASP A 51 10.72 1.07 7.97
C ASP A 51 9.53 1.86 8.53
N SER A 52 9.76 3.15 8.80
CA SER A 52 8.70 4.04 9.26
C SER A 52 7.74 4.47 8.14
N THR A 53 8.23 4.42 6.89
CA THR A 53 7.49 4.78 5.69
C THR A 53 8.01 3.98 4.51
N VAL A 54 7.16 3.64 3.54
CA VAL A 54 7.55 2.91 2.33
C VAL A 54 7.23 3.71 1.08
N ASP A 55 8.07 3.58 0.06
CA ASP A 55 7.85 4.12 -1.28
C ASP A 55 6.86 3.25 -2.09
N LEU A 56 6.45 3.75 -3.26
CA LEU A 56 5.47 3.08 -4.13
C LEU A 56 5.96 1.69 -4.61
N GLU A 57 7.24 1.54 -4.93
CA GLU A 57 7.81 0.27 -5.42
C GLU A 57 7.78 -0.79 -4.32
N THR A 58 8.21 -0.41 -3.11
CA THR A 58 8.16 -1.28 -1.93
C THR A 58 6.73 -1.65 -1.58
N ALA A 59 5.82 -0.67 -1.50
CA ALA A 59 4.39 -0.90 -1.23
C ALA A 59 3.77 -1.84 -2.28
N THR A 60 4.04 -1.62 -3.57
CA THR A 60 3.53 -2.46 -4.66
C THR A 60 4.05 -3.89 -4.58
N SER A 61 5.34 -4.05 -4.24
CA SER A 61 5.97 -5.36 -4.07
C SER A 61 5.35 -6.16 -2.93
N LEU A 62 5.11 -5.50 -1.79
CA LEU A 62 4.46 -6.11 -0.62
C LEU A 62 3.01 -6.49 -0.94
N LEU A 63 2.27 -5.61 -1.63
CA LEU A 63 0.88 -5.84 -2.01
C LEU A 63 0.71 -6.99 -3.01
N ASN A 64 1.67 -7.18 -3.92
CA ASN A 64 1.69 -8.33 -4.83
C ASN A 64 2.08 -9.64 -4.11
N GLY A 65 2.83 -9.55 -3.01
CA GLY A 65 3.29 -10.70 -2.22
C GLY A 65 2.25 -11.33 -1.30
N ILE A 66 1.14 -10.62 -1.01
CA ILE A 66 0.07 -11.07 -0.09
C ILE A 66 -1.07 -11.86 -0.77
N HIS A 67 -0.82 -12.40 -1.97
CA HIS A 67 -1.76 -13.24 -2.73
C HIS A 67 -2.06 -14.58 -2.03
#